data_AF-A0A2J8MDE0-F1
#
_entry.id   AF-A0A2J8MDE0-F1
#
_cell.length_a   1.000
_cell.length_b   1.000
_cell.length_c   1.000
_cell.angle_alpha   90.00
_cell.angle_beta   90.00
_cell.angle_gamma   90.00
#
_symmetry.space_group_name_H-M   'P 1'
#
loop_
_entity.id
_entity.type
_entity.pdbx_description
1 polymer ?
#
loop_
_entity_poly.entity_id
_entity_poly.type
_entity_poly.pdbx_seq_one_letter_code
_entity_poly.pdbx_strand_id
1 'polypeptide(L)'
;MWASCCGLLNEVMGTGAVRGQQSAFAGATGPFRFTPNPEFSTYPPAATEGPNIVCKACGLSFSVFRKKHVCCDCKKDFCSVCSVLQENLRRCSTCHLLQETAFQRPQLMRLKVKDLRQYLILRNIPIDTCREKEDLVDLVLCHHGLGSEDDMDTSSLNSSRSQ
;
A
#
# COMPACT_ATOMS: atom_id res chain seq x y z
N MET A 1 4.24 30.94 -20.65
CA MET A 1 2.98 31.68 -20.63
C MET A 1 1.90 30.80 -20.03
N TRP A 2 1.28 31.31 -18.97
CA TRP A 2 0.18 30.71 -18.19
C TRP A 2 -1.12 30.73 -19.00
N ALA A 3 -1.98 29.73 -18.79
CA ALA A 3 -3.44 29.87 -18.91
C ALA A 3 -4.14 28.93 -17.92
N SER A 4 -4.34 29.45 -16.72
CA SER A 4 -5.43 29.10 -15.81
C SER A 4 -6.78 29.41 -16.45
N CYS A 5 -7.75 28.53 -16.25
CA CYS A 5 -9.16 28.88 -16.23
C CYS A 5 -9.77 28.31 -14.95
N CYS A 6 -9.92 29.18 -13.95
CA CYS A 6 -10.86 29.03 -12.84
C CYS A 6 -12.25 29.53 -13.30
N GLY A 7 -13.32 28.92 -12.78
CA GLY A 7 -14.69 29.43 -12.85
C GLY A 7 -15.70 28.32 -12.54
N LEU A 8 -16.12 28.19 -11.28
CA LEU A 8 -17.47 28.55 -10.77
C LEU A 8 -18.55 27.57 -11.27
N LEU A 9 -19.27 26.83 -10.42
CA LEU A 9 -20.23 27.35 -9.44
C LEU A 9 -20.42 26.38 -8.27
N ASN A 10 -20.34 26.92 -7.06
CA ASN A 10 -20.95 26.34 -5.87
C ASN A 10 -22.10 27.30 -5.52
N GLU A 11 -23.34 26.90 -5.77
CA GLU A 11 -24.52 27.61 -5.28
C GLU A 11 -25.10 26.82 -4.12
N VAL A 12 -25.10 27.46 -2.96
CA VAL A 12 -25.60 26.94 -1.70
C VAL A 12 -27.02 27.48 -1.48
N MET A 13 -27.87 26.61 -0.92
CA MET A 13 -28.91 26.93 0.07
C MET A 13 -30.26 27.49 -0.41
N GLY A 14 -31.31 26.72 -0.13
CA GLY A 14 -32.42 27.26 0.66
C GLY A 14 -33.85 27.01 0.16
N THR A 15 -34.62 26.35 1.03
CA THR A 15 -36.06 26.57 1.33
C THR A 15 -37.14 26.09 0.35
N GLY A 16 -38.12 25.35 0.91
CA GLY A 16 -39.40 25.06 0.27
C GLY A 16 -40.15 23.88 0.89
N ALA A 17 -40.93 24.14 1.94
CA ALA A 17 -41.86 23.18 2.55
C ALA A 17 -43.09 22.94 1.64
N VAL A 18 -43.72 21.75 1.69
CA VAL A 18 -45.18 21.54 1.86
C VAL A 18 -45.57 20.05 1.98
N ARG A 19 -46.05 19.70 3.18
CA ARG A 19 -47.25 18.91 3.58
C ARG A 19 -47.87 17.81 2.66
N GLY A 20 -48.15 16.66 3.30
CA GLY A 20 -49.18 15.67 2.95
C GLY A 20 -48.59 14.36 2.40
N GLN A 21 -48.91 13.14 2.83
CA GLN A 21 -50.14 12.62 3.43
C GLN A 21 -49.82 11.33 4.18
N GLN A 22 -50.41 11.20 5.36
CA GLN A 22 -50.39 9.97 6.16
C GLN A 22 -51.11 8.86 5.38
N SER A 23 -50.46 7.72 5.21
CA SER A 23 -51.10 6.46 4.84
C SER A 23 -51.25 5.61 6.10
N ALA A 24 -52.32 5.88 6.83
CA ALA A 24 -52.90 4.91 7.74
C ALA A 24 -53.65 3.86 6.91
N PHE A 25 -53.21 2.60 6.97
CA PHE A 25 -54.11 1.48 6.75
C PHE A 25 -53.92 0.45 7.86
N ALA A 26 -55.07 0.00 8.33
CA ALA A 26 -55.30 -0.70 9.57
C ALA A 26 -54.82 -2.15 9.56
N GLY A 27 -54.45 -2.62 10.76
CA GLY A 27 -55.11 -3.76 11.41
C GLY A 27 -54.92 -5.13 10.79
N ALA A 28 -54.14 -5.99 11.47
CA ALA A 28 -54.46 -7.40 11.58
C ALA A 28 -53.78 -8.01 12.82
N THR A 29 -54.58 -8.16 13.87
CA THR A 29 -54.42 -9.19 14.89
C THR A 29 -54.47 -10.57 14.24
N GLY A 30 -53.43 -11.39 14.40
CA GLY A 30 -53.41 -12.80 14.03
C GLY A 30 -52.39 -13.57 14.88
N PRO A 31 -52.66 -14.83 15.30
CA PRO A 31 -51.89 -15.53 16.34
C PRO A 31 -50.65 -16.28 15.83
N PHE A 32 -50.21 -16.06 14.58
CA PHE A 32 -49.05 -16.76 14.03
C PHE A 32 -47.85 -15.83 13.93
N ARG A 33 -47.08 -15.74 15.03
CA ARG A 33 -45.72 -15.20 14.99
C ARG A 33 -44.78 -16.34 14.60
N PHE A 34 -44.20 -16.28 13.41
CA PHE A 34 -42.98 -17.02 13.13
C PHE A 34 -41.82 -16.24 13.77
N THR A 35 -41.37 -16.69 14.93
CA THR A 35 -40.15 -16.22 15.58
C THR A 35 -38.96 -16.56 14.68
N PRO A 36 -38.13 -15.60 14.25
CA PRO A 36 -36.83 -15.94 13.72
C PRO A 36 -35.97 -16.48 14.88
N ASN A 37 -35.67 -17.77 14.84
CA ASN A 37 -34.70 -18.39 15.75
C ASN A 37 -33.33 -17.68 15.59
N PRO A 38 -32.65 -17.28 16.67
CA PRO A 38 -31.30 -16.72 16.61
C PRO A 38 -30.20 -17.79 16.50
N GLU A 39 -30.56 -19.03 16.15
CA GLU A 39 -29.65 -20.20 16.11
C GLU A 39 -29.32 -20.65 14.69
N PHE A 40 -29.10 -19.71 13.78
CA PHE A 40 -28.17 -19.98 12.69
C PHE A 40 -27.01 -19.01 12.87
N SER A 41 -26.04 -19.46 13.66
CA SER A 41 -24.67 -18.98 13.59
C SER A 41 -24.21 -19.25 12.17
N THR A 42 -24.53 -18.33 11.26
CA THR A 42 -23.85 -18.18 9.99
C THR A 42 -22.41 -18.02 10.37
N TYR A 43 -21.67 -19.12 10.24
CA TYR A 43 -20.23 -19.18 10.35
C TYR A 43 -19.67 -17.85 9.84
N PRO A 44 -18.83 -17.14 10.61
CA PRO A 44 -18.11 -16.02 10.01
C PRO A 44 -17.46 -16.57 8.74
N PRO A 45 -17.64 -15.92 7.57
CA PRO A 45 -17.03 -16.41 6.34
C PRO A 45 -15.57 -16.61 6.69
N ALA A 46 -15.11 -17.84 6.56
CA ALA A 46 -13.78 -18.25 6.99
C ALA A 46 -12.83 -17.13 6.57
N ALA A 47 -12.24 -16.45 7.55
CA ALA A 47 -11.14 -15.56 7.28
C ALA A 47 -10.18 -16.48 6.54
N THR A 48 -10.04 -16.26 5.23
CA THR A 48 -9.07 -16.98 4.44
C THR A 48 -7.74 -16.50 4.98
N GLU A 49 -7.26 -17.15 6.04
CA GLU A 49 -5.94 -17.05 6.66
C GLU A 49 -4.88 -17.62 5.70
N GLY A 50 -5.08 -17.43 4.40
CA GLY A 50 -3.97 -17.35 3.49
C GLY A 50 -3.19 -16.08 3.85
N PRO A 51 -1.85 -16.09 3.74
CA PRO A 51 -1.10 -14.84 3.80
C PRO A 51 -1.74 -13.89 2.81
N ASN A 52 -2.37 -12.81 3.28
CA ASN A 52 -3.03 -11.84 2.42
C ASN A 52 -1.92 -11.11 1.66
N ILE A 53 -1.49 -11.71 0.55
CA ILE A 53 -0.46 -11.15 -0.30
C ILE A 53 -1.11 -9.96 -1.00
N VAL A 54 -0.77 -8.78 -0.51
CA VAL A 54 -1.27 -7.50 -1.00
C VAL A 54 -0.13 -6.71 -1.63
N CYS A 55 -0.46 -5.86 -2.58
CA CYS A 55 0.48 -4.88 -3.11
C CYS A 55 0.89 -3.92 -1.99
N LYS A 56 2.19 -3.80 -1.72
CA LYS A 56 2.69 -2.91 -0.65
C LYS A 56 2.49 -1.42 -0.93
N ALA A 57 2.22 -1.03 -2.18
CA ALA A 57 1.96 0.36 -2.55
C ALA A 57 0.47 0.74 -2.47
N CYS A 58 -0.43 -0.09 -3.00
CA CYS A 58 -1.86 0.23 -3.05
C CYS A 58 -2.72 -0.54 -2.04
N GLY A 59 -2.16 -1.51 -1.31
CA GLY A 59 -2.85 -2.31 -0.29
C GLY A 59 -3.85 -3.33 -0.84
N LEU A 60 -4.00 -3.43 -2.16
CA LEU A 60 -4.98 -4.31 -2.79
C LEU A 60 -4.45 -5.74 -2.90
N SER A 61 -5.30 -6.72 -2.65
CA SER A 61 -4.97 -8.15 -2.77
C SER A 61 -4.66 -8.55 -4.20
N PHE A 62 -3.72 -9.49 -4.35
CA PHE A 62 -3.46 -10.13 -5.63
C PHE A 62 -4.59 -11.11 -5.97
N SER A 63 -4.94 -11.17 -7.26
CA SER A 63 -6.00 -12.00 -7.82
C SER A 63 -5.60 -12.40 -9.23
N VAL A 64 -6.40 -13.21 -9.92
CA VAL A 64 -6.13 -13.66 -11.30
C VAL A 64 -5.94 -12.46 -12.25
N PHE A 65 -6.67 -11.36 -12.01
CA PHE A 65 -6.54 -10.12 -12.78
C PHE A 65 -5.37 -9.22 -12.35
N ARG A 66 -4.77 -9.48 -11.18
CA ARG A 66 -3.71 -8.67 -10.59
C ARG A 66 -2.52 -9.56 -10.30
N LYS A 67 -1.69 -9.76 -11.33
CA LYS A 67 -0.44 -10.51 -11.21
C LYS A 67 0.49 -9.85 -10.19
N LYS A 68 1.03 -10.67 -9.29
CA LYS A 68 2.08 -10.32 -8.34
C LYS A 68 3.41 -10.14 -9.06
N HIS A 69 4.12 -9.07 -8.72
CA HIS A 69 5.47 -8.78 -9.18
C HIS A 69 6.38 -8.47 -7.99
N VAL A 70 7.60 -9.01 -8.00
CA VAL A 70 8.59 -8.77 -6.95
C VAL A 70 9.54 -7.66 -7.41
N CYS A 71 9.78 -6.68 -6.54
CA CYS A 71 10.78 -5.63 -6.80
C CYS A 71 12.19 -6.18 -6.56
N CYS A 72 13.13 -5.93 -7.48
CA CYS A 72 14.53 -6.36 -7.30
C CYS A 72 15.23 -5.66 -6.12
N ASP A 73 14.93 -4.39 -5.84
CA ASP A 73 15.65 -3.62 -4.82
C ASP A 73 15.11 -3.85 -3.39
N CYS A 74 13.78 -3.85 -3.19
CA CYS A 74 13.17 -4.02 -1.87
C CYS A 74 12.62 -5.42 -1.59
N LYS A 75 12.65 -6.34 -2.57
CA LYS A 75 12.19 -7.74 -2.46
C LYS A 75 10.72 -7.88 -1.98
N LYS A 76 9.89 -6.83 -2.12
CA LYS A 76 8.46 -6.82 -1.78
C LYS A 76 7.58 -7.03 -3.01
N ASP A 77 6.30 -7.34 -2.73
CA ASP A 77 5.27 -7.60 -3.74
C ASP A 77 4.49 -6.35 -4.17
N PHE A 78 4.36 -6.17 -5.47
CA PHE A 78 3.65 -5.07 -6.13
C PHE A 78 2.78 -5.57 -7.28
N CYS A 79 1.74 -4.81 -7.63
CA CYS A 79 0.95 -5.07 -8.83
C CYS A 79 1.62 -4.46 -10.08
N SER A 80 1.09 -4.78 -11.26
CA SER A 80 1.60 -4.27 -12.53
C SER A 80 1.58 -2.75 -12.64
N VAL A 81 0.64 -2.08 -11.96
CA VAL A 81 0.51 -0.61 -11.96
C VAL A 81 1.52 0.05 -11.02
N CYS A 82 1.82 -0.58 -9.89
CA CYS A 82 2.75 -0.03 -8.89
C CYS A 82 4.22 -0.42 -9.16
N SER A 83 4.50 -1.08 -10.27
CA SER A 83 5.84 -1.53 -10.63
C SER A 83 6.16 -1.28 -12.10
N VAL A 84 7.38 -0.83 -12.36
CA VAL A 84 7.92 -0.51 -13.69
C VAL A 84 8.89 -1.62 -14.08
N LEU A 85 8.83 -2.04 -15.34
CA LEU A 85 9.78 -3.00 -15.93
C LEU A 85 10.83 -2.22 -16.72
N GLN A 86 12.09 -2.36 -16.34
CA GLN A 86 13.22 -1.73 -17.00
C GLN A 86 14.31 -2.79 -17.24
N GLU A 87 14.70 -3.00 -18.49
CA GLU A 87 15.80 -3.92 -18.86
C GLU A 87 15.68 -5.34 -18.25
N ASN A 88 14.47 -5.89 -18.23
CA ASN A 88 14.09 -7.18 -17.61
C ASN A 88 14.04 -7.20 -16.07
N LEU A 89 14.42 -6.12 -15.39
CA LEU A 89 14.31 -5.98 -13.94
C LEU A 89 13.03 -5.24 -13.58
N ARG A 90 12.26 -5.81 -12.64
CA ARG A 90 11.03 -5.17 -12.14
C ARG A 90 11.34 -4.39 -10.87
N ARG A 91 11.02 -3.09 -10.88
CA ARG A 91 11.17 -2.20 -9.72
C ARG A 91 9.82 -1.61 -9.32
N CYS A 92 9.62 -1.37 -8.03
CA CYS A 92 8.44 -0.61 -7.61
C CYS A 92 8.63 0.87 -7.97
N SER A 93 7.54 1.61 -8.10
CA SER A 93 7.57 3.04 -8.44
C SER A 93 8.44 3.86 -7.46
N THR A 94 8.43 3.50 -6.18
CA THR A 94 9.22 4.18 -5.14
C THR A 94 10.72 3.95 -5.33
N CYS A 95 11.15 2.71 -5.55
CA CYS A 95 12.57 2.39 -5.78
C CYS A 95 13.07 2.99 -7.10
N HIS A 96 12.25 2.95 -8.16
CA HIS A 96 12.55 3.59 -9.43
C HIS A 96 12.77 5.11 -9.26
N LEU A 97 11.86 5.79 -8.55
CA LEU A 97 11.98 7.22 -8.27
C LEU A 97 13.28 7.57 -7.53
N LEU A 98 13.67 6.78 -6.53
CA LEU A 98 14.93 7.04 -5.82
C LEU A 98 16.14 6.79 -6.72
N GLN A 99 16.08 5.79 -7.60
CA GLN A 99 17.18 5.51 -8.50
C GLN A 99 17.40 6.61 -9.55
N GLU A 100 16.33 7.26 -10.02
CA GLU A 100 16.42 8.44 -10.89
C GLU A 100 17.19 9.59 -10.24
N THR A 101 17.23 9.65 -8.90
CA THR A 101 18.02 10.66 -8.17
C THR A 101 19.52 10.36 -8.12
N ALA A 102 19.95 9.22 -8.67
CA ALA A 102 21.32 8.70 -8.64
C ALA A 102 21.92 8.66 -7.21
N PHE A 103 21.06 8.54 -6.19
CA PHE A 103 21.43 8.61 -4.77
C PHE A 103 22.33 9.82 -4.44
N GLN A 104 22.10 10.96 -5.10
CA GLN A 104 22.81 12.20 -4.75
C GLN A 104 22.09 12.90 -3.60
N ARG A 105 22.82 13.26 -2.55
CA ARG A 105 22.28 14.02 -1.39
C ARG A 105 21.41 15.23 -1.79
N PRO A 106 21.82 16.14 -2.69
CA PRO A 106 20.97 17.27 -3.08
C PRO A 106 19.71 16.83 -3.83
N GLN A 107 19.76 15.72 -4.57
CA GLN A 107 18.61 15.22 -5.32
C GLN A 107 17.57 14.56 -4.41
N LEU A 108 18.02 13.75 -3.44
CA LEU A 108 17.17 13.17 -2.40
C LEU A 108 16.53 14.26 -1.53
N MET A 109 17.26 15.35 -1.27
CA MET A 109 16.72 16.53 -0.58
C MET A 109 15.63 17.27 -1.36
N ARG A 110 15.42 17.01 -2.66
CA ARG A 110 14.28 17.56 -3.43
C ARG A 110 13.04 16.66 -3.38
N LEU A 111 13.18 15.38 -3.03
CA LEU A 111 12.06 14.46 -2.91
C LEU A 111 11.15 14.82 -1.72
N LYS A 112 9.91 14.35 -1.75
CA LYS A 112 8.98 14.55 -0.63
C LYS A 112 9.37 13.65 0.53
N VAL A 113 9.16 14.14 1.75
CA VAL A 113 9.40 13.37 2.99
C VAL A 113 8.59 12.06 2.99
N LYS A 114 7.36 12.08 2.47
CA LYS A 114 6.54 10.89 2.27
C LYS A 114 7.26 9.80 1.47
N ASP A 115 7.88 10.17 0.36
CA ASP A 115 8.48 9.20 -0.56
C ASP A 115 9.76 8.61 0.03
N LEU A 116 10.56 9.43 0.73
CA LEU A 116 11.72 8.99 1.50
C LEU A 116 11.31 8.00 2.61
N ARG A 117 10.31 8.36 3.41
CA ARG A 117 9.79 7.46 4.48
C ARG A 117 9.24 6.17 3.89
N GLN A 118 8.48 6.25 2.80
CA GLN A 118 7.93 5.07 2.13
C GLN A 118 9.04 4.13 1.65
N TYR A 119 10.11 4.66 1.06
CA TYR A 119 11.25 3.86 0.64
C TYR A 119 11.91 3.13 1.82
N LEU A 120 12.17 3.85 2.91
CA LEU A 120 12.79 3.27 4.12
C LEU A 120 11.91 2.16 4.72
N ILE A 121 10.59 2.40 4.82
CA ILE A 121 9.63 1.40 5.30
C ILE A 121 9.61 0.16 4.38
N LEU A 122 9.63 0.35 3.04
CA LEU A 122 9.66 -0.77 2.09
C LEU A 122 10.90 -1.65 2.26
N ARG A 123 12.02 -1.06 2.67
CA ARG A 123 13.29 -1.76 2.95
C ARG A 123 13.42 -2.24 4.40
N ASN A 124 12.35 -2.14 5.20
CA ASN A 124 12.32 -2.48 6.63
C ASN A 124 13.36 -1.71 7.47
N ILE A 125 13.64 -0.44 7.12
CA ILE A 125 14.56 0.41 7.86
C ILE A 125 13.75 1.23 8.88
N PRO A 126 14.06 1.14 10.18
CA PRO A 126 13.37 1.93 11.20
C PRO A 126 13.66 3.42 11.01
N ILE A 127 12.62 4.25 11.16
CA ILE A 127 12.69 5.71 10.99
C ILE A 127 12.42 6.46 12.30
N ASP A 128 12.41 5.76 13.43
CA ASP A 128 12.04 6.29 14.75
C ASP A 128 13.08 7.26 15.30
N THR A 129 14.34 7.15 14.85
CA THR A 129 15.44 8.05 15.21
C THR A 129 15.50 9.32 14.36
N CYS A 130 14.73 9.39 13.27
CA CYS A 130 14.79 10.51 12.32
C CYS A 130 13.95 11.70 12.80
N ARG A 131 14.62 12.83 13.07
CA ARG A 131 13.98 14.10 13.43
C ARG A 131 13.85 15.03 12.25
N GLU A 132 14.86 15.05 11.40
CA GLU A 132 14.97 15.95 10.26
C GLU A 132 14.85 15.19 8.93
N LYS A 133 14.70 15.93 7.82
CA LYS A 133 14.62 15.32 6.49
C LYS A 133 15.98 14.74 6.09
N GLU A 134 17.03 15.41 6.52
CA GLU A 134 18.42 15.07 6.35
C GLU A 134 18.72 13.69 6.91
N ASP A 135 18.17 13.34 8.08
CA ASP A 135 18.31 12.01 8.70
C ASP A 135 17.75 10.91 7.80
N LEU A 136 16.59 11.15 7.15
CA LEU A 136 15.99 10.20 6.21
C LEU A 136 16.87 10.03 4.97
N VAL A 137 17.45 11.12 4.47
CA VAL A 137 18.36 11.09 3.32
C VAL A 137 19.64 10.34 3.67
N ASP A 138 20.20 10.57 4.86
CA ASP A 138 21.42 9.90 5.32
C ASP A 138 21.20 8.39 5.45
N LEU A 139 20.08 7.98 6.05
CA LEU A 139 19.69 6.57 6.11
C LEU A 139 19.60 5.91 4.74
N VAL A 140 18.99 6.59 3.76
CA VAL A 140 18.89 6.07 2.38
C VAL A 140 20.28 5.85 1.79
N LEU A 141 21.21 6.78 1.99
CA LEU A 141 22.58 6.69 1.49
C LEU A 141 23.36 5.56 2.17
N CYS A 142 23.30 5.47 3.50
CA CYS A 142 23.95 4.41 4.27
C CYS A 142 23.47 3.02 3.82
N HIS A 143 22.16 2.85 3.67
CA HIS A 143 21.59 1.55 3.31
C HIS A 143 21.78 1.18 1.84
N HIS A 144 21.89 2.16 0.94
CA HIS A 144 22.25 1.90 -0.45
C HIS A 144 23.69 1.37 -0.56
N GLY A 145 24.64 1.95 0.20
CA GLY A 145 26.03 1.49 0.23
C GLY A 145 26.20 0.05 0.74
N LEU A 146 25.40 -0.36 1.71
CA LEU A 146 25.47 -1.70 2.32
C LEU A 146 24.70 -2.78 1.53
N GLY A 147 23.87 -2.41 0.55
CA GLY A 147 23.03 -3.36 -0.20
C GLY A 147 23.71 -4.10 -1.34
N SER A 148 25.02 -3.93 -1.52
CA SER A 148 25.80 -4.57 -2.58
C SER A 148 26.59 -5.79 -2.11
N GLU A 149 26.53 -6.13 -0.81
CA GLU A 149 27.46 -7.07 -0.17
C GLU A 149 26.77 -8.33 0.40
N ASP A 150 25.47 -8.51 0.15
CA ASP A 150 24.71 -9.67 0.65
C ASP A 150 24.75 -10.88 -0.32
N ASP A 151 25.94 -11.32 -0.76
CA ASP A 151 26.08 -12.62 -1.49
C ASP A 151 27.42 -13.33 -1.21
N MET A 152 28.12 -13.01 -0.12
CA MET A 152 29.25 -13.82 0.34
C MET A 152 28.96 -14.47 1.69
N ASP A 153 29.28 -15.76 1.77
CA ASP A 153 29.36 -16.60 2.98
C ASP A 153 28.11 -17.40 3.39
N THR A 154 27.78 -18.44 2.60
CA THR A 154 27.13 -19.64 3.17
C THR A 154 27.66 -21.00 2.66
N SER A 155 28.63 -21.05 1.73
CA SER A 155 29.05 -22.34 1.12
C SER A 155 30.34 -22.99 1.66
N SER A 156 31.02 -22.40 2.65
CA SER A 156 32.35 -22.90 3.08
C SER A 156 32.34 -23.74 4.35
N LEU A 157 31.47 -24.75 4.47
CA LEU A 157 31.57 -25.76 5.54
C LEU A 157 31.13 -27.16 5.08
N ASN A 158 31.87 -27.80 4.16
CA ASN A 158 31.81 -29.27 4.04
C ASN A 158 33.12 -29.99 3.67
N SER A 159 34.24 -29.28 3.51
CA SER A 159 35.54 -29.94 3.35
C SER A 159 36.23 -30.09 4.70
N SER A 160 35.93 -31.17 5.44
CA SER A 160 36.85 -31.83 6.39
C SER A 160 36.17 -32.99 7.13
N ARG A 161 36.12 -34.19 6.53
CA ARG A 161 36.44 -35.43 7.28
C ARG A 161 36.68 -36.61 6.35
N SER A 162 37.93 -36.72 5.91
CA SER A 162 38.53 -38.00 5.55
C SER A 162 39.01 -38.67 6.85
N GLN A 163 38.52 -39.87 7.13
CA GLN A 163 39.24 -40.92 7.87
C GLN A 163 38.92 -42.25 7.19
#